data_AF-A0A392RNT0-F1
#
_entry.id   AF-A0A392RNT0-F1
#
_cell.length_a   1.000
_cell.length_b   1.000
_cell.length_c   1.000
_cell.angle_alpha   90.00
_cell.angle_beta   90.00
_cell.angle_gamma   90.00
#
_symmetry.space_group_name_H-M   'P 1'
#
loop_
_entity.id
_entity.type
_entity.pdbx_description
1 polymer ?
#
loop_
_entity_poly.entity_id
_entity_poly.type
_entity_poly.pdbx_seq_one_letter_code
_entity_poly.pdbx_strand_id
1 'polypeptide(L)' 'NRLPLVAPALMMSPQAVSPGLVRPELLHERDSKYNISSESLKSSRVEIPEPEMINPMADYWKQHGKGFVIDFEET' A
#
# COMPACT_ATOMS: atom_id res chain seq x y z
N ASN A 1 15.70 -31.73 11.11
CA ASN A 1 15.13 -30.78 10.13
C ASN A 1 15.30 -29.36 10.64
N ARG A 2 16.33 -28.64 10.18
CA ARG A 2 16.53 -27.21 10.48
C ARG A 2 15.88 -26.39 9.36
N LEU A 3 15.04 -25.43 9.74
CA LEU A 3 14.49 -24.44 8.82
C LEU A 3 15.61 -23.43 8.46
N PRO A 4 15.72 -22.99 7.20
CA PRO A 4 16.72 -22.01 6.81
C PRO A 4 16.45 -20.67 7.53
N LEU A 5 17.42 -20.22 8.34
CA LEU A 5 17.38 -18.98 9.12
C LEU A 5 17.81 -17.73 8.31
N VAL A 6 17.71 -17.79 6.98
CA VAL A 6 18.03 -16.63 6.13
C VAL A 6 16.94 -15.57 6.30
N ALA A 7 17.30 -14.30 6.13
CA ALA A 7 16.35 -13.20 6.14
C ALA A 7 15.12 -13.58 5.30
N PRO A 8 13.89 -13.42 5.81
CA PRO A 8 12.69 -13.75 5.05
C PRO A 8 12.75 -13.04 3.70
N ALA A 9 13.00 -13.78 2.63
CA ALA A 9 12.85 -13.23 1.30
C ALA A 9 11.35 -12.94 1.16
N LEU A 10 11.00 -11.67 0.99
CA LEU A 10 9.63 -11.27 0.70
C LEU A 10 9.22 -11.98 -0.59
N MET A 11 8.45 -13.07 -0.48
CA MET A 11 7.96 -13.86 -1.61
C MET A 11 6.84 -13.09 -2.32
N MET A 12 7.17 -11.95 -2.92
CA MET A 12 6.25 -11.30 -3.84
C MET A 12 6.24 -12.11 -5.13
N SER A 13 5.06 -12.60 -5.52
CA SER A 13 4.89 -13.09 -6.89
C SER A 13 5.22 -11.96 -7.86
N PRO A 14 5.84 -12.25 -9.02
CA PRO A 14 6.06 -11.23 -10.05
C PRO A 14 4.70 -10.62 -10.44
N GLN A 15 4.46 -9.38 -10.03
CA GLN A 15 3.29 -8.62 -10.46
C GLN A 15 3.62 -8.00 -11.82
N ALA A 16 2.78 -8.25 -12.83
CA ALA A 16 2.97 -7.65 -14.14
C ALA A 16 2.76 -6.14 -14.07
N VAL A 17 3.65 -5.40 -14.74
CA VAL A 17 3.63 -3.96 -15.10
C VAL A 17 2.97 -3.04 -14.06
N SER A 18 3.78 -2.23 -13.37
CA SER A 18 3.38 -1.31 -12.28
C SER A 18 2.82 -2.01 -11.03
N PRO A 19 3.68 -2.55 -10.14
CA PRO A 19 3.24 -3.15 -8.89
C PRO A 19 2.35 -2.17 -8.12
N GLY A 20 1.12 -2.60 -7.81
CA GLY A 20 0.13 -1.82 -7.07
C GLY A 20 -0.90 -1.07 -7.91
N LEU A 21 -0.86 -1.12 -9.24
CA LEU A 21 -1.90 -0.52 -10.09
C LEU A 21 -2.97 -1.57 -10.46
N VAL A 22 -4.21 -1.34 -10.01
CA VAL A 22 -5.36 -2.15 -10.41
C VAL A 22 -5.96 -1.55 -11.67
N ARG A 23 -6.41 -2.40 -12.60
CA ARG A 23 -7.12 -1.96 -13.81
C ARG A 23 -8.39 -1.17 -13.44
N PRO A 24 -8.58 0.06 -13.97
CA PRO A 24 -9.73 0.91 -13.63
C PRO A 24 -11.09 0.22 -13.87
N GLU A 25 -11.20 -0.55 -14.95
CA GLU A 25 -12.43 -1.28 -15.29
C GLU A 25 -12.87 -2.23 -14.17
N LEU A 26 -11.92 -2.96 -13.55
CA LEU A 26 -12.21 -3.91 -12.48
C LEU A 26 -12.68 -3.20 -11.21
N LEU A 27 -12.13 -2.02 -10.92
CA LEU A 27 -12.58 -1.18 -9.81
C LEU A 27 -14.01 -0.69 -10.03
N HIS A 28 -14.34 -0.24 -11.25
CA HIS A 28 -15.67 0.22 -11.58
C HIS A 28 -16.74 -0.89 -11.48
N GLU A 29 -16.42 -2.10 -11.97
CA GLU A 29 -17.31 -3.26 -11.84
C GLU A 29 -17.57 -3.62 -10.37
N ARG A 30 -16.52 -3.63 -9.53
CA ARG A 30 -16.63 -3.85 -8.09
C ARG A 30 -17.54 -2.80 -7.46
N ASP A 31 -17.27 -1.52 -7.72
CA ASP A 31 -17.99 -0.42 -7.08
C ASP A 31 -19.47 -0.44 -7.45
N SER A 32 -19.78 -0.74 -8.71
CA SER A 32 -21.15 -0.92 -9.18
C SER A 32 -21.84 -2.12 -8.51
N LYS A 33 -21.15 -3.26 -8.40
CA LYS A 33 -21.69 -4.49 -7.80
C LYS A 33 -22.03 -4.35 -6.32
N TYR A 34 -21.19 -3.63 -5.58
CA TYR A 34 -21.32 -3.49 -4.12
C TYR A 34 -21.89 -2.13 -3.69
N ASN A 35 -22.32 -1.30 -4.65
CA ASN A 35 -22.82 0.05 -4.41
C ASN A 35 -21.86 0.91 -3.56
N ILE A 36 -20.57 0.85 -3.91
CA ILE A 36 -19.52 1.61 -3.24
C ILE A 36 -19.40 2.97 -3.91
N SER A 37 -19.43 4.05 -3.14
CA SER A 37 -19.14 5.40 -3.61
C SER A 37 -17.94 5.96 -2.87
N SER A 38 -16.87 6.25 -3.61
CA SER A 38 -15.66 6.88 -3.06
C SER A 38 -15.95 8.27 -2.50
N GLU A 39 -16.87 9.03 -3.10
CA GLU A 39 -17.27 10.35 -2.60
C GLU A 39 -18.03 10.25 -1.27
N SER A 40 -18.98 9.31 -1.18
CA SER A 40 -19.70 9.05 0.07
C SER A 40 -18.74 8.65 1.19
N LEU A 41 -17.79 7.75 0.92
CA LEU A 41 -16.76 7.33 1.88
C LEU A 41 -15.80 8.46 2.30
N LYS A 42 -15.50 9.42 1.42
CA LYS A 42 -14.72 10.60 1.78
C LYS A 42 -15.51 11.52 2.70
N SER A 43 -16.77 11.81 2.35
CA SER A 43 -17.63 12.68 3.16
C SER A 43 -17.89 12.13 4.56
N SER A 44 -18.02 10.81 4.72
CA SER A 44 -18.23 10.18 6.03
C SER A 44 -17.01 10.24 6.95
N ARG A 45 -15.83 10.62 6.43
CA ARG A 45 -14.58 10.74 7.18
C ARG A 45 -14.13 12.18 7.38
N VAL A 46 -15.01 13.16 7.16
CA VAL A 46 -14.70 14.60 7.30
C VAL A 46 -14.23 14.97 8.71
N GLU A 47 -14.64 14.22 9.73
CA GLU A 47 -14.22 14.42 11.12
C GLU A 47 -12.76 14.00 11.38
N ILE A 48 -12.17 13.20 10.50
CA ILE A 48 -10.77 12.80 10.59
C ILE A 48 -9.94 13.88 9.90
N PRO A 49 -9.12 14.64 10.64
CA PRO A 49 -8.31 15.70 10.04
C PRO A 49 -7.29 15.09 9.08
N GLU A 50 -7.11 15.73 7.91
CA GLU A 50 -6.00 15.39 7.03
C GLU A 50 -4.68 15.78 7.70
N PRO A 51 -3.61 15.01 7.50
CA PRO A 51 -2.30 15.38 7.99
C PRO A 51 -1.86 16.70 7.34
N GLU A 52 -1.43 17.67 8.16
CA GLU A 52 -0.99 19.00 7.70
C GLU A 52 0.16 18.91 6.68
N MET A 53 0.98 17.88 6.80
CA MET A 53 2.07 17.61 5.88
C MET A 53 2.17 16.11 5.60
N ILE A 54 2.12 15.76 4.32
CA ILE A 54 2.45 14.42 3.86
C ILE A 54 3.97 14.28 3.88
N ASN A 55 4.49 13.25 4.56
CA ASN A 55 5.92 12.97 4.55
C ASN A 55 6.42 12.80 3.10
N PRO A 56 7.38 13.60 2.63
CA PRO A 56 7.91 13.50 1.26
C PRO A 56 8.48 12.12 0.92
N MET A 57 8.88 11.36 1.93
CA MET A 57 9.44 10.01 1.81
C MET A 57 8.37 8.90 1.92
N ALA A 58 7.08 9.22 2.13
CA ALA A 58 6.02 8.23 2.30
C ALA A 58 5.91 7.26 1.10
N ASP A 59 6.14 7.79 -0.10
CA ASP A 59 6.08 7.05 -1.37
C ASP A 59 7.46 6.67 -1.91
N TYR A 60 8.51 6.70 -1.08
CA TYR A 60 9.89 6.39 -1.48
C TYR A 60 10.00 5.04 -2.22
N TRP A 61 9.27 4.04 -1.77
CA TRP A 61 9.25 2.70 -2.36
C TRP A 61 8.75 2.68 -3.81
N LYS A 62 7.84 3.59 -4.20
CA LYS A 62 7.31 3.65 -5.57
C LYS A 62 8.38 4.03 -6.59
N GLN A 63 9.32 4.88 -6.18
CA GLN A 63 10.42 5.36 -7.02
C GLN A 63 11.65 4.43 -6.98
N HIS A 64 11.92 3.83 -5.81
CA HIS A 64 13.17 3.10 -5.57
C HIS A 64 13.01 1.57 -5.55
N GLY A 65 11.77 1.06 -5.63
CA GLY A 65 11.46 -0.37 -5.64
C GLY A 65 11.70 -1.10 -4.32
N LYS A 66 12.06 -0.37 -3.24
CA LYS A 66 12.30 -0.91 -1.89
C LYS A 66 12.01 0.15 -0.83
N GLY A 67 11.68 -0.31 0.38
CA GLY A 67 11.52 0.55 1.56
C GLY A 67 12.84 0.94 2.21
N PHE A 68 12.76 1.70 3.30
CA PHE A 68 13.91 2.03 4.14
C PHE A 68 14.31 0.83 5.00
N VAL A 69 15.61 0.70 5.24
CA VAL A 69 16.13 -0.16 6.30
C VAL A 69 15.93 0.60 7.61
N ILE A 70 15.21 0.02 8.55
CA ILE A 70 15.03 0.56 9.90
C ILE A 70 15.74 -0.41 10.83
N ASP A 71 16.84 0.04 11.42
CA ASP A 71 17.51 -0.66 12.50
C ASP A 71 16.83 -0.26 13.82
N PHE A 72 16.62 -1.22 14.72
CA PHE A 72 16.11 -0.95 16.06
C PHE A 72 17.22 -1.22 17.08
N GLU A 73 17.34 -0.35 18.07
CA GLU A 73 18.13 -0.63 19.28
C GLU A 73 17.19 -1.12 20.37
N GLU A 74 17.56 -2.18 21.09
CA GLU A 74 16.83 -2.62 22.29
C GLU A 74 17.06 -1.61 23.41
N THR A 75 15.97 -1.08 23.96
CA THR A 75 15.96 -0.17 25.12
C THR A 75 15.81 -0.93 26.43
#